data_AF-A0AAV9D2I2-F1
#
_entry.id   AF-A0AAV9D2I2-F1
#
_cell.length_a   1.000
_cell.length_b   1.000
_cell.length_c   1.000
_cell.angle_alpha   90.00
_cell.angle_beta   90.00
_cell.angle_gamma   90.00
#
_symmetry.space_group_name_H-M   'P 1'
#
loop_
_entity.id
_entity.type
_entity.pdbx_description
1 polymer ?
#
loop_
_entity_poly.entity_id
_entity_poly.type
_entity_poly.pdbx_seq_one_letter_code
_entity_poly.pdbx_strand_id
1 'polypeptide(L)'
;MFCMADPDRFRTSVVTIHGMGFNPLSPMFVEAVGTLLISKTNWEEKSELYRNLGWSEDDLLSAFKKQPMCMQLSEKMIKRKFEFFIGELGWEPSSLSGCPVVLSLDLEKRVIPRCVVLQVLLSKGLIKKDMKWIYALIPSEKRFLERFVTKYEEEAPEGMRAYQGMT
;
A
#
# COMPACT_ATOMS: atom_id res chain seq x y z
N MET A 1 -13.01 17.20 12.49
CA MET A 1 -13.70 16.75 13.73
C MET A 1 -12.65 16.12 14.62
N PHE A 2 -12.09 16.86 15.57
CA PHE A 2 -11.21 16.27 16.59
C PHE A 2 -12.11 15.47 17.53
N CYS A 3 -12.09 14.15 17.41
CA CYS A 3 -12.69 13.28 18.42
C CYS A 3 -11.90 13.51 19.71
N MET A 4 -12.57 13.84 20.82
CA MET A 4 -11.93 13.86 22.14
C MET A 4 -11.55 12.41 22.47
N ALA A 5 -10.36 12.00 22.04
CA ALA A 5 -9.79 10.73 22.43
C ALA A 5 -9.65 10.76 23.95
N ASP A 6 -10.02 9.64 24.58
CA ASP A 6 -9.77 9.39 25.99
C ASP A 6 -8.31 9.76 26.33
N PRO A 7 -8.05 10.67 27.30
CA PRO A 7 -6.69 11.13 27.61
C PRO A 7 -5.71 9.99 27.95
N ASP A 8 -6.20 8.92 28.57
CA ASP A 8 -5.38 7.75 28.90
C ASP A 8 -5.03 6.94 27.65
N ARG A 9 -5.99 6.76 26.73
CA ARG A 9 -5.72 6.18 25.41
C ARG A 9 -4.73 7.03 24.59
N PHE A 10 -4.85 8.35 24.63
CA PHE A 10 -3.87 9.23 23.97
C PHE A 10 -2.48 9.05 24.55
N ARG A 11 -2.35 9.11 25.88
CA ARG A 11 -1.06 8.90 26.58
C ARG A 11 -0.46 7.54 26.23
N THR A 12 -1.26 6.48 26.25
CA THR A 12 -0.82 5.13 25.93
C THR A 12 -0.30 5.05 24.50
N SER A 13 -1.03 5.59 23.53
CA SER A 13 -0.57 5.64 22.13
C SER A 13 0.74 6.41 21.97
N VAL A 14 0.89 7.56 22.64
CA VAL A 14 2.14 8.35 22.60
C VAL A 14 3.32 7.55 23.14
N VAL A 15 3.16 6.87 24.28
CA VAL A 15 4.22 6.03 24.88
C VAL A 15 4.56 4.84 23.96
N THR A 16 3.55 4.16 23.40
CA THR A 16 3.75 3.03 22.49
C THR A 16 4.51 3.45 21.23
N ILE A 17 4.07 4.52 20.56
CA ILE A 17 4.72 5.02 19.33
C ILE A 17 6.15 5.50 19.60
N HIS A 18 6.38 6.17 20.73
CA HIS A 18 7.73 6.53 21.16
C HIS A 18 8.60 5.27 21.39
N GLY A 19 8.07 4.26 22.09
CA GLY A 19 8.75 2.99 22.34
C GLY A 19 9.09 2.21 21.07
N MET A 20 8.28 2.34 20.02
CA MET A 20 8.57 1.79 18.68
C MET A 20 9.70 2.53 17.95
N GLY A 21 10.24 3.62 18.52
CA GLY A 21 11.38 4.36 17.98
C GLY A 21 10.99 5.34 16.87
N PHE A 22 9.78 5.90 16.90
CA PHE A 22 9.44 7.04 16.05
C PHE A 22 10.08 8.31 16.60
N ASN A 23 10.51 9.21 15.70
CA ASN A 23 10.96 10.55 16.09
C ASN A 23 9.75 11.42 16.46
N PRO A 24 9.60 11.89 17.72
CA PRO A 24 8.47 12.71 18.16
C PRO A 24 8.30 14.03 17.41
N LEU A 25 9.35 14.52 16.75
CA LEU A 25 9.32 15.75 15.95
C LEU A 25 8.89 15.51 14.49
N SER A 26 8.68 14.27 14.09
CA SER A 26 8.25 13.92 12.73
C SER A 26 6.72 13.99 12.60
N PRO A 27 6.17 14.49 11.48
CA PRO A 27 4.76 14.35 11.17
C PRO A 27 4.27 12.89 11.23
N MET A 28 5.16 11.95 10.93
CA MET A 28 4.88 10.51 10.97
C MET A 28 4.55 10.02 12.40
N PHE A 29 5.11 10.66 13.43
CA PHE A 29 4.74 10.36 14.81
C PHE A 29 3.28 10.69 15.10
N VAL A 30 2.84 11.87 14.66
CA VAL A 30 1.45 12.31 14.82
C VAL A 30 0.50 11.39 14.06
N GLU A 31 0.87 10.99 12.85
CA GLU A 31 0.09 10.05 12.04
C GLU A 31 -0.01 8.66 12.69
N ALA A 32 1.08 8.15 13.27
CA ALA A 32 1.09 6.87 13.97
C ALA A 32 0.26 6.90 15.25
N VAL A 33 0.36 7.96 16.05
CA VAL A 33 -0.50 8.17 17.23
C VAL A 33 -1.97 8.25 16.81
N GLY A 34 -2.28 9.04 15.78
CA GLY A 34 -3.62 9.16 15.22
C GLY A 34 -4.18 7.81 14.76
N THR A 35 -3.34 6.97 14.14
CA THR A 35 -3.74 5.63 13.70
C THR A 35 -4.14 4.73 14.87
N LEU A 36 -3.37 4.69 15.96
CA LEU A 36 -3.74 3.90 17.15
C LEU A 36 -5.01 4.42 17.85
N LEU A 37 -5.26 5.73 17.78
CA LEU A 37 -6.46 6.36 18.35
C LEU A 37 -7.73 6.11 17.52
N ILE A 38 -7.59 6.02 16.20
CA ILE A 38 -8.72 5.81 15.29
C ILE A 38 -9.02 4.31 15.13
N SER A 39 -7.99 3.47 15.16
CA SER A 39 -8.15 2.02 14.99
C SER A 39 -9.14 1.48 16.02
N LYS A 40 -10.21 0.83 15.53
CA LYS A 40 -11.22 0.17 16.37
C LYS A 40 -10.77 -1.22 16.82
N THR A 41 -9.94 -1.88 16.02
CA THR A 41 -9.27 -3.13 16.38
C THR A 41 -8.00 -2.82 17.17
N ASN A 42 -7.68 -3.65 18.15
CA ASN A 42 -6.41 -3.52 18.86
C ASN A 42 -5.25 -3.78 17.88
N TRP A 43 -4.09 -3.18 18.19
CA TRP A 43 -2.88 -3.28 17.37
C TRP A 43 -2.51 -4.75 17.14
N GLU A 44 -2.64 -5.57 18.19
CA GLU A 44 -2.26 -6.98 18.21
C GLU A 44 -2.99 -7.81 17.15
N GLU A 45 -4.30 -7.67 16.99
CA GLU A 45 -5.10 -8.38 15.98
C GLU A 45 -4.62 -8.07 14.57
N LYS A 46 -4.34 -6.79 14.27
CA LYS A 46 -3.86 -6.37 12.95
C LYS A 46 -2.45 -6.85 12.68
N SER A 47 -1.56 -6.74 13.66
CA SER A 47 -0.20 -7.23 13.59
C SER A 47 -0.17 -8.73 13.34
N GLU A 48 -1.03 -9.49 14.05
CA GLU A 48 -1.16 -10.93 13.88
C GLU A 48 -1.68 -11.30 12.49
N LEU A 49 -2.64 -10.54 11.94
CA LEU A 49 -3.08 -10.75 10.57
C LEU A 49 -1.94 -10.55 9.56
N TYR A 50 -1.15 -9.48 9.69
CA TYR A 50 -0.01 -9.25 8.80
C TYR A 50 1.05 -10.36 8.92
N ARG A 51 1.32 -10.84 10.13
CA ARG A 51 2.22 -11.99 10.36
C ARG A 51 1.74 -13.25 9.65
N ASN A 52 0.47 -13.59 9.81
CA ASN A 52 -0.14 -14.75 9.16
C ASN A 52 -0.13 -14.64 7.62
N LEU A 53 -0.02 -13.41 7.09
CA LEU A 53 0.12 -13.13 5.67
C LEU A 53 1.58 -13.04 5.20
N GLY A 54 2.54 -13.36 6.07
CA GLY A 54 3.95 -13.53 5.72
C GLY A 54 4.86 -12.35 6.05
N TRP A 55 4.41 -11.35 6.80
CA TRP A 55 5.31 -10.32 7.33
C TRP A 55 6.04 -10.81 8.59
N SER A 56 7.35 -10.56 8.66
CA SER A 56 8.10 -10.62 9.90
C SER A 56 7.76 -9.44 10.83
N GLU A 57 8.22 -9.49 12.08
CA GLU A 57 8.13 -8.32 12.99
C GLU A 57 8.87 -7.09 12.42
N ASP A 58 10.02 -7.31 11.78
CA ASP A 58 10.77 -6.24 11.13
C ASP A 58 10.03 -5.65 9.94
N ASP A 59 9.38 -6.49 9.12
CA ASP A 59 8.53 -6.06 8.03
C ASP A 59 7.37 -5.21 8.53
N LEU A 60 6.68 -5.68 9.56
CA LEU A 60 5.55 -5.00 10.18
C LEU A 60 5.97 -3.64 10.73
N LEU A 61 7.05 -3.58 11.52
CA LEU A 61 7.53 -2.34 12.11
C LEU A 61 8.01 -1.36 11.05
N SER A 62 8.75 -1.85 10.05
CA SER A 62 9.23 -1.06 8.91
C SER A 62 8.06 -0.49 8.10
N ALA A 63 7.05 -1.32 7.80
CA ALA A 63 5.86 -0.91 7.09
C ALA A 63 5.06 0.14 7.88
N PHE A 64 4.84 -0.09 9.17
CA PHE A 64 4.11 0.81 10.03
C PHE A 64 4.82 2.16 10.17
N LYS A 65 6.15 2.19 10.29
CA LYS A 65 6.94 3.43 10.32
C LYS A 65 6.87 4.24 9.03
N LYS A 66 6.69 3.59 7.89
CA LYS A 66 6.58 4.26 6.58
C LYS A 66 5.16 4.68 6.25
N GLN A 67 4.16 3.92 6.69
CA GLN A 67 2.75 4.15 6.40
C GLN A 67 1.85 3.62 7.52
N PRO A 68 1.65 4.38 8.61
CA PRO A 68 0.83 3.95 9.74
C PRO A 68 -0.61 3.59 9.34
N MET A 69 -1.16 4.27 8.34
CA MET A 69 -2.51 4.03 7.83
C MET A 69 -2.75 2.60 7.32
N CYS A 70 -1.71 1.79 7.08
CA CYS A 70 -1.90 0.38 6.76
C CYS A 70 -2.65 -0.38 7.89
N MET A 71 -2.54 0.06 9.14
CA MET A 71 -3.26 -0.53 10.28
C MET A 71 -4.74 -0.14 10.34
N GLN A 72 -5.16 0.88 9.60
CA GLN A 72 -6.57 1.31 9.54
C GLN A 72 -7.40 0.53 8.51
N LEU A 73 -6.75 -0.26 7.64
CA LEU A 73 -7.45 -1.08 6.66
C LEU A 73 -8.30 -2.15 7.35
N SER A 74 -9.51 -2.41 6.83
CA SER A 74 -10.32 -3.54 7.30
C SER A 74 -9.61 -4.87 7.01
N GLU A 75 -9.85 -5.90 7.83
CA GLU A 75 -9.21 -7.20 7.61
C GLU A 75 -9.55 -7.78 6.24
N LYS A 76 -10.81 -7.60 5.81
CA LYS A 76 -11.28 -7.99 4.48
C LYS A 76 -10.44 -7.32 3.39
N MET A 77 -10.14 -6.03 3.53
CA MET A 77 -9.34 -5.29 2.55
C MET A 77 -7.87 -5.73 2.57
N ILE A 78 -7.29 -5.98 3.75
CA ILE A 78 -5.92 -6.49 3.88
C ILE A 78 -5.80 -7.84 3.16
N LYS A 79 -6.67 -8.79 3.50
CA LYS A 79 -6.70 -10.13 2.88
C LYS A 79 -6.87 -10.05 1.37
N ARG A 80 -7.82 -9.23 0.89
CA ARG A 80 -8.06 -9.07 -0.56
C ARG A 80 -6.84 -8.50 -1.29
N LYS A 81 -6.14 -7.54 -0.71
CA LYS A 81 -4.91 -6.97 -1.30
C LYS A 81 -3.76 -7.97 -1.30
N PHE A 82 -3.56 -8.71 -0.22
CA PHE A 82 -2.52 -9.73 -0.16
C PHE A 82 -2.80 -10.88 -1.13
N GLU A 83 -4.05 -11.34 -1.23
CA GLU A 83 -4.46 -12.33 -2.25
C GLU A 83 -4.10 -11.86 -3.67
N PHE A 84 -4.38 -10.59 -3.99
CA PHE A 84 -4.05 -10.05 -5.30
C PHE A 84 -2.53 -9.95 -5.53
N PHE A 85 -1.79 -9.28 -4.64
CA PHE A 85 -0.35 -9.05 -4.86
C PHE A 85 0.49 -10.32 -4.76
N ILE A 86 0.17 -11.20 -3.83
CA ILE A 86 0.98 -12.39 -3.54
C ILE A 86 0.41 -13.61 -4.25
N GLY A 87 -0.90 -13.83 -4.18
CA GLY A 87 -1.56 -14.96 -4.82
C GLY A 87 -1.64 -14.82 -6.34
N GLU A 88 -2.16 -13.69 -6.84
CA GLU A 88 -2.36 -13.49 -8.28
C GLU A 88 -1.09 -13.01 -9.01
N LEU A 89 -0.37 -12.04 -8.44
CA LEU A 89 0.86 -11.49 -9.06
C LEU A 89 2.16 -12.19 -8.65
N GLY A 90 2.13 -13.09 -7.66
CA GLY A 90 3.31 -13.85 -7.23
C GLY A 90 4.39 -13.01 -6.56
N TRP A 91 4.05 -11.85 -5.97
CA TRP A 91 5.04 -11.02 -5.26
C TRP A 91 5.37 -11.61 -3.89
N GLU A 92 6.59 -11.36 -3.41
CA GLU A 92 6.92 -11.68 -2.03
C GLU A 92 6.23 -10.73 -1.04
N PRO A 93 5.76 -11.21 0.13
CA PRO A 93 5.16 -10.37 1.16
C PRO A 93 6.02 -9.15 1.56
N SER A 94 7.35 -9.35 1.64
CA SER A 94 8.36 -8.32 1.95
C SER A 94 8.39 -7.16 0.93
N SER A 95 7.92 -7.40 -0.30
CA SER A 95 7.79 -6.32 -1.29
C SER A 95 6.75 -5.28 -0.85
N LEU A 96 5.69 -5.72 -0.17
CA LEU A 96 4.64 -4.83 0.35
C LEU A 96 5.10 -4.06 1.60
N SER A 97 5.89 -4.68 2.49
CA SER A 97 6.48 -3.98 3.65
C SER A 97 7.54 -2.94 3.23
N GLY A 98 8.23 -3.21 2.12
CA GLY A 98 9.14 -2.26 1.47
C GLY A 98 8.45 -0.98 1.01
N CYS A 99 7.19 -1.09 0.55
CA CYS A 99 6.41 0.01 -0.03
C CYS A 99 4.92 -0.02 0.39
N PRO A 100 4.62 0.17 1.69
CA PRO A 100 3.29 -0.09 2.27
C PRO A 100 2.22 0.90 1.81
N VAL A 101 2.61 2.06 1.24
CA VAL A 101 1.69 3.01 0.61
C VAL A 101 0.83 2.37 -0.49
N VAL A 102 1.31 1.30 -1.14
CA VAL A 102 0.53 0.56 -2.14
C VAL A 102 -0.75 -0.03 -1.55
N LEU A 103 -0.75 -0.38 -0.26
CA LEU A 103 -1.92 -0.91 0.44
C LEU A 103 -3.01 0.16 0.61
N SER A 104 -2.67 1.45 0.57
CA SER A 104 -3.64 2.55 0.66
C SER A 104 -4.27 2.92 -0.69
N LEU A 105 -3.81 2.35 -1.81
CA LEU A 105 -4.37 2.63 -3.14
C LEU A 105 -5.69 1.89 -3.36
N ASP A 106 -6.59 2.42 -4.19
CA ASP A 106 -7.78 1.68 -4.60
C ASP A 106 -7.38 0.44 -5.42
N LEU A 107 -7.81 -0.74 -4.99
CA LEU A 107 -7.44 -2.00 -5.64
C LEU A 107 -8.07 -2.10 -7.04
N GLU A 108 -9.37 -1.82 -7.13
CA GLU A 108 -10.18 -2.05 -8.33
C GLU A 108 -10.00 -0.93 -9.34
N LYS A 109 -9.96 0.33 -8.87
CA LYS A 109 -9.91 1.51 -9.75
C LYS A 109 -8.51 1.98 -10.10
N ARG A 110 -7.48 1.53 -9.39
CA ARG A 110 -6.09 1.99 -9.61
C ARG A 110 -5.11 0.85 -9.77
N VAL A 111 -5.06 -0.09 -8.83
CA VAL A 111 -4.01 -1.12 -8.86
C VAL A 111 -4.21 -2.08 -10.03
N ILE A 112 -5.39 -2.69 -10.14
CA ILE A 112 -5.68 -3.68 -11.19
C ILE A 112 -5.53 -3.10 -12.60
N PRO A 113 -6.12 -1.93 -12.94
CA PRO A 113 -6.00 -1.37 -14.28
C PRO A 113 -4.55 -1.09 -14.68
N ARG A 114 -3.75 -0.63 -13.72
CA ARG A 114 -2.33 -0.35 -13.95
C ARG A 114 -1.51 -1.62 -14.10
N CYS A 115 -1.79 -2.68 -13.34
CA CYS A 115 -1.15 -3.98 -13.51
C CYS A 115 -1.42 -4.56 -14.90
N VAL A 116 -2.64 -4.44 -15.42
CA VAL A 116 -3.00 -4.92 -16.76
C VAL A 116 -2.22 -4.18 -17.84
N VAL A 117 -2.12 -2.85 -17.76
CA VAL A 117 -1.26 -2.07 -18.68
C VAL A 117 0.18 -2.56 -18.62
N LEU A 118 0.75 -2.72 -17.42
CA LEU A 118 2.13 -3.20 -17.26
C LEU A 118 2.33 -4.61 -17.83
N GLN A 119 1.35 -5.51 -17.69
CA GLN A 119 1.37 -6.85 -18.29
C GLN A 119 1.42 -6.79 -19.82
N VAL A 120 0.60 -5.93 -20.45
CA VAL A 120 0.59 -5.74 -21.91
C VAL A 120 1.93 -5.17 -22.40
N LEU A 121 2.48 -4.17 -21.71
CA LEU A 121 3.78 -3.60 -22.09
C LEU A 121 4.91 -4.62 -21.94
N LEU A 122 4.86 -5.44 -20.88
CA LEU A 122 5.86 -6.47 -20.64
C LEU A 122 5.80 -7.55 -21.72
N SER A 123 4.61 -8.00 -22.12
CA SER A 123 4.45 -9.04 -23.15
C SER A 123 4.93 -8.59 -24.53
N LYS A 124 4.89 -7.28 -24.80
CA LYS A 124 5.44 -6.64 -26.01
C LYS A 124 6.93 -6.29 -25.90
N GLY A 125 7.57 -6.51 -24.75
CA GLY A 125 8.97 -6.15 -24.52
C GLY A 125 9.24 -4.64 -24.43
N LEU A 126 8.20 -3.82 -24.21
CA LEU A 126 8.30 -2.36 -24.11
C LEU A 126 8.76 -1.88 -22.71
N ILE A 127 8.63 -2.76 -21.71
CA ILE A 127 9.22 -2.57 -20.38
C ILE A 127 10.03 -3.80 -19.97
N LYS A 128 10.98 -3.59 -19.07
CA LYS A 128 11.86 -4.66 -18.59
C LYS A 128 11.16 -5.55 -17.56
N LYS A 129 11.52 -6.84 -17.55
CA LYS A 129 11.01 -7.83 -16.59
C LYS A 129 11.45 -7.55 -15.14
N ASP A 130 12.61 -6.94 -14.94
CA ASP A 130 13.16 -6.57 -13.63
C ASP A 130 12.64 -5.21 -13.12
N MET A 131 11.76 -4.56 -13.87
CA MET A 131 11.14 -3.32 -13.43
C MET A 131 10.36 -3.55 -12.13
N LYS A 132 10.52 -2.65 -11.17
CA LYS A 132 9.78 -2.71 -9.90
C LYS A 132 8.36 -2.17 -10.08
N TRP A 133 7.42 -3.06 -10.42
CA TRP A 133 6.02 -2.73 -10.70
C TRP A 133 5.34 -1.96 -9.58
N ILE A 134 5.67 -2.29 -8.32
CA ILE A 134 5.11 -1.61 -7.14
C ILE A 134 5.23 -0.09 -7.21
N TYR A 135 6.34 0.45 -7.75
CA TYR A 135 6.54 1.89 -7.89
C TYR A 135 5.81 2.50 -9.09
N ALA A 136 5.40 1.69 -10.07
CA ALA A 136 4.56 2.16 -11.17
C ALA A 136 3.10 2.34 -10.76
N LEU A 137 2.66 1.74 -9.64
CA LEU A 137 1.28 1.84 -9.15
C LEU A 137 0.99 3.16 -8.39
N ILE A 138 2.03 3.82 -7.88
CA ILE A 138 1.92 4.97 -6.96
C ILE A 138 1.66 6.33 -7.63
N PRO A 139 2.26 6.67 -8.80
CA PRO A 139 2.16 8.00 -9.38
C PRO A 139 0.71 8.47 -9.59
N SER A 140 0.54 9.79 -9.73
CA SER A 140 -0.75 10.35 -10.15
C SER A 140 -1.19 9.75 -11.49
N GLU A 141 -2.49 9.78 -11.76
CA GLU A 141 -3.04 9.29 -13.02
C GLU A 141 -2.36 9.91 -14.23
N LYS A 142 -2.25 11.24 -14.27
CA LYS A 142 -1.50 11.96 -15.31
C LYS A 142 -0.11 11.38 -15.54
N ARG A 143 0.69 11.22 -14.48
CA ARG A 143 2.07 10.69 -14.59
C ARG A 143 2.10 9.22 -15.00
N PHE A 144 1.12 8.43 -14.59
CA PHE A 144 1.00 7.04 -15.02
C PHE A 144 0.70 6.97 -16.53
N LEU A 145 -0.28 7.74 -16.98
CA LEU A 145 -0.69 7.79 -18.38
C LEU A 145 0.47 8.22 -19.28
N GLU A 146 1.14 9.32 -18.94
CA GLU A 146 2.30 9.82 -19.68
C GLU A 146 3.42 8.77 -19.79
N ARG A 147 3.64 7.95 -18.76
CA ARG A 147 4.76 7.01 -18.71
C ARG A 147 4.49 5.65 -19.36
N PHE A 148 3.25 5.15 -19.26
CA PHE A 148 2.93 3.76 -19.59
C PHE A 148 1.80 3.61 -20.59
N VAL A 149 1.08 4.69 -20.90
CA VAL A 149 -0.13 4.61 -21.72
C VAL A 149 0.09 5.44 -22.98
N THR A 150 0.14 6.77 -22.88
CA THR A 150 0.40 7.67 -24.02
C THR A 150 1.76 7.43 -24.67
N LYS A 151 2.79 7.09 -23.89
CA LYS A 151 4.14 6.82 -24.42
C LYS A 151 4.19 5.65 -25.40
N TYR A 152 3.30 4.67 -25.26
CA TYR A 152 3.30 3.43 -26.02
C TYR A 152 1.98 3.23 -26.77
N GLU A 153 1.27 4.31 -27.07
CA GLU A 153 -0.07 4.27 -27.65
C GLU A 153 -0.07 3.62 -29.05
N GLU A 154 0.97 3.88 -29.84
CA GLU A 154 1.13 3.32 -31.19
C GLU A 154 1.56 1.84 -31.15
N GLU A 155 2.47 1.47 -30.24
CA GLU A 155 3.02 0.12 -30.14
C GLU A 155 2.12 -0.85 -29.37
N ALA A 156 1.31 -0.33 -28.45
CA ALA A 156 0.44 -1.09 -27.55
C ALA A 156 -0.96 -0.46 -27.37
N PRO A 157 -1.74 -0.28 -28.45
CA PRO A 157 -3.09 0.27 -28.37
C PRO A 157 -4.05 -0.62 -27.55
N GLU A 158 -3.73 -1.91 -27.34
CA GLU A 158 -4.47 -2.76 -26.39
C GLU A 158 -4.34 -2.28 -24.94
N GLY A 159 -3.18 -1.76 -24.55
CA GLY A 159 -2.94 -1.28 -23.18
C GLY A 159 -3.81 -0.08 -22.85
N MET A 160 -3.97 0.84 -23.81
CA MET A 160 -4.89 1.97 -23.74
C MET A 160 -6.35 1.51 -23.60
N ARG A 161 -6.78 0.56 -24.45
CA ARG A 161 -8.15 0.02 -24.41
C ARG A 161 -8.46 -0.69 -23.10
N ALA A 162 -7.49 -1.47 -22.58
CA ALA A 162 -7.63 -2.14 -21.30
C ALA A 162 -7.77 -1.14 -20.14
N TYR A 163 -7.01 -0.03 -20.16
CA TYR A 163 -7.10 1.00 -19.12
C TYR A 163 -8.45 1.73 -19.14
N GLN A 164 -8.92 2.14 -20.32
CA GLN A 164 -10.18 2.88 -20.49
C GLN A 164 -11.43 2.04 -20.16
N GLY A 165 -11.38 0.73 -20.33
CA GLY A 165 -12.47 -0.18 -19.96
C GLY A 165 -12.61 -0.43 -18.45
N MET A 166 -11.69 0.09 -17.63
CA MET A 166 -11.61 -0.18 -16.19
C MET A 166 -11.75 1.08 -15.32
N THR A 167 -11.76 2.27 -15.93
CA THR A 167 -12.01 3.57 -15.27
C THR A 167 -13.47 3.99 -15.43
#